data_AF-A0A920D827-F1
#
_entry.id   AF-A0A920D827-F1
#
_cell.length_a   1.000
_cell.length_b   1.000
_cell.length_c   1.000
_cell.angle_alpha   90.00
_cell.angle_beta   90.00
_cell.angle_gamma   90.00
#
_symmetry.space_group_name_H-M   'P 1'
#
loop_
_entity.id
_entity.type
_entity.pdbx_description
1 polymer ?
#
loop_
_entity_poly.entity_id
_entity_poly.type
_entity_poly.pdbx_seq_one_letter_code
_entity_poly.pdbx_strand_id
1 'polypeptide(L)'
;MKKAMLDGQSKLLLFVNGLFVLASALSGTFINVFLWKSRQDFTMIGWFTISQQIALVLTFWLAGKWVKEHNKMNVIRVGILLSAVFYLLVLWLDQEAVSYIWPLGLLLGTSLGLFWISFNVVYFEVTSRDNRDLFNGWVGLIGSLVGIVGPWASGLVISLSKANQGYRIIFMISMVVYGVGVIVSFFLKKRKTEGTYYWIEPFRQLKNTASPWRHAAPALAFQGIREGVFSFSVNLLVYIATTQEVKLGQFYLYTSLVALVSYHFVGKWYKPSHRYYGSLIGAVLLSLLTLPLLWSVNYSTLLIVGIGSALFMPFYILPMISSVFDLMGTSDEMVSKRVELVVLREICLTAGRIAGVLIFILVLSIHDSSKTMTWLMVILGFSPVLSWLFLRKLVRI
;
A
#
# COMPACT_ATOMS: atom_id res chain seq x y z
N MET A 1 -29.43 -22.00 3.63
CA MET A 1 -28.06 -21.46 3.51
C MET A 1 -27.48 -21.24 4.90
N LYS A 2 -26.43 -21.99 5.30
CA LYS A 2 -25.69 -21.68 6.54
C LYS A 2 -25.04 -20.30 6.38
N LYS A 3 -25.28 -19.39 7.32
CA LYS A 3 -24.64 -18.08 7.37
C LYS A 3 -23.12 -18.31 7.40
N ALA A 4 -22.37 -17.75 6.46
CA ALA A 4 -20.91 -17.85 6.47
C ALA A 4 -20.40 -17.28 7.81
N MET A 5 -19.61 -18.08 8.55
CA MET A 5 -19.05 -17.68 9.84
C MET A 5 -17.54 -17.71 9.76
N LEU A 6 -16.90 -16.68 10.33
CA LEU A 6 -15.45 -16.66 10.51
C LEU A 6 -15.07 -17.53 11.70
N ASP A 7 -14.14 -18.45 11.49
CA ASP A 7 -13.58 -19.26 12.57
C ASP A 7 -12.69 -18.41 13.50
N GLY A 8 -12.30 -18.98 14.64
CA GLY A 8 -11.48 -18.26 15.62
C GLY A 8 -10.12 -17.81 15.05
N GLN A 9 -9.54 -18.58 14.12
CA GLN A 9 -8.24 -18.24 13.51
C GLN A 9 -8.35 -17.11 12.49
N SER A 10 -9.44 -17.06 11.71
CA SER A 10 -9.74 -15.96 10.79
C SER A 10 -9.97 -14.67 11.56
N LYS A 11 -10.74 -14.71 12.66
CA LYS A 11 -10.94 -13.54 13.54
C LYS A 11 -9.64 -13.07 14.17
N LEU A 12 -8.79 -13.99 14.62
CA LEU A 12 -7.48 -13.66 15.17
C LEU A 12 -6.56 -13.03 14.12
N LEU A 13 -6.53 -13.57 12.90
CA LEU A 13 -5.75 -12.99 11.80
C LEU A 13 -6.25 -11.59 11.43
N LEU A 14 -7.57 -11.37 11.40
CA LEU A 14 -8.15 -10.04 11.21
C LEU A 14 -7.72 -9.07 12.30
N PHE A 15 -7.70 -9.51 13.55
CA PHE A 15 -7.27 -8.68 14.67
C PHE A 15 -5.78 -8.33 14.59
N VAL A 16 -4.91 -9.30 14.28
CA VAL A 16 -3.48 -9.05 14.04
C VAL A 16 -3.28 -8.06 12.88
N ASN A 17 -4.01 -8.23 11.79
CA ASN A 17 -3.99 -7.28 10.68
C ASN A 17 -4.48 -5.89 11.08
N GLY A 18 -5.55 -5.81 11.87
CA GLY A 18 -6.06 -4.55 12.39
C GLY A 18 -5.03 -3.81 13.23
N LEU A 19 -4.34 -4.50 14.15
CA LEU A 19 -3.26 -3.92 14.95
C LEU A 19 -2.11 -3.43 14.07
N PHE A 20 -1.68 -4.24 13.09
CA PHE A 20 -0.58 -3.89 12.19
C PHE A 20 -0.91 -2.65 11.34
N VAL A 21 -2.08 -2.61 10.72
CA VAL A 21 -2.52 -1.47 9.90
C VAL A 21 -2.79 -0.25 10.79
N LEU A 22 -3.29 -0.42 12.02
CA LEU A 22 -3.49 0.66 12.99
C LEU A 22 -2.18 1.34 13.35
N ALA A 23 -1.19 0.57 13.79
CA ALA A 23 0.14 1.10 14.09
C ALA A 23 0.76 1.77 12.85
N SER A 24 0.61 1.15 11.67
CA SER A 24 1.11 1.72 10.41
C SER A 24 0.42 3.04 10.05
N ALA A 25 -0.89 3.18 10.29
CA ALA A 25 -1.62 4.41 9.98
C ALA A 25 -1.35 5.52 11.00
N LEU A 26 -1.13 5.17 12.27
CA LEU A 26 -0.79 6.14 13.32
C LEU A 26 0.54 6.85 13.03
N SER A 27 1.59 6.09 12.72
CA SER A 27 2.94 6.62 12.59
C SER A 27 3.43 6.74 11.14
N GLY A 28 3.02 5.84 10.26
CA GLY A 28 3.45 5.81 8.85
C GLY A 28 2.92 6.98 8.04
N THR A 29 1.79 7.58 8.44
CA THR A 29 1.31 8.83 7.82
C THR A 29 2.24 10.01 8.10
N PHE A 30 2.92 10.01 9.24
CA PHE A 30 3.72 11.15 9.70
C PHE A 30 5.22 10.95 9.54
N ILE A 31 5.70 9.76 9.17
CA ILE A 31 7.14 9.49 9.00
C ILE A 31 7.78 10.38 7.92
N ASN A 32 7.12 10.54 6.77
CA ASN A 32 7.64 11.39 5.69
C ASN A 32 7.67 12.86 6.12
N VAL A 33 6.65 13.31 6.88
CA VAL A 33 6.61 14.66 7.45
C VAL A 33 7.72 14.86 8.48
N PHE A 34 7.96 13.87 9.33
CA PHE A 34 9.04 13.89 10.33
C PHE A 34 10.43 14.02 9.67
N LEU A 35 10.69 13.23 8.63
CA LEU A 35 11.92 13.34 7.84
C LEU A 35 12.02 14.69 7.13
N TRP A 36 10.92 15.19 6.55
CA TRP A 36 10.86 16.51 5.92
C TRP A 36 11.17 17.66 6.87
N LYS A 37 10.64 17.62 8.11
CA LYS A 37 10.93 18.63 9.13
C LYS A 37 12.41 18.67 9.53
N SER A 38 13.09 17.54 9.44
CA SER A 38 14.52 17.44 9.72
C SER A 38 15.38 17.89 8.54
N ARG A 39 14.97 17.56 7.29
CA ARG A 39 15.60 18.04 6.05
C ARG A 39 14.56 18.21 4.95
N GLN A 40 14.35 19.45 4.52
CA GLN A 40 13.35 19.85 3.51
C GLN A 40 13.83 19.52 2.08
N ASP A 41 14.00 18.23 1.80
CA ASP A 41 14.54 17.72 0.53
C ASP A 41 13.64 16.59 0.01
N PHE A 42 12.98 16.83 -1.14
CA PHE A 42 12.11 15.83 -1.77
C PHE A 42 12.89 14.63 -2.32
N THR A 43 14.12 14.86 -2.77
CA THR A 43 15.00 13.81 -3.30
C THR A 43 15.38 12.84 -2.18
N MET A 44 15.64 13.35 -0.97
CA MET A 44 15.87 12.52 0.22
C MET A 44 14.72 11.54 0.49
N ILE A 45 13.48 12.05 0.49
CA ILE A 45 12.29 11.22 0.76
C ILE A 45 12.02 10.25 -0.40
N GLY A 46 12.33 10.67 -1.63
CA GLY A 46 12.36 9.79 -2.79
C GLY A 46 13.32 8.61 -2.57
N TRP A 47 14.56 8.86 -2.14
CA TRP A 47 15.54 7.79 -1.88
C TRP A 47 15.16 6.90 -0.70
N PHE A 48 14.60 7.47 0.38
CA PHE A 48 14.01 6.67 1.46
C PHE A 48 12.94 5.71 0.93
N THR A 49 12.04 6.22 0.07
CA THR A 49 10.98 5.42 -0.57
C THR A 49 11.56 4.34 -1.49
N ILE A 50 12.56 4.66 -2.31
CA ILE A 50 13.25 3.68 -3.17
C ILE A 50 13.84 2.55 -2.33
N SER A 51 14.58 2.90 -1.27
CA SER A 51 15.18 1.93 -0.35
C SER A 51 14.13 0.99 0.24
N GLN A 52 13.00 1.54 0.70
CA GLN A 52 11.86 0.77 1.17
C GLN A 52 11.28 -0.17 0.10
N GLN A 53 11.08 0.31 -1.13
CA GLN A 53 10.52 -0.50 -2.21
C GLN A 53 11.47 -1.64 -2.64
N ILE A 54 12.78 -1.38 -2.69
CA ILE A 54 13.80 -2.39 -2.99
C ILE A 54 13.76 -3.50 -1.94
N ALA A 55 13.80 -3.15 -0.65
CA ALA A 55 13.74 -4.15 0.41
C ALA A 55 12.42 -4.93 0.41
N LEU A 56 11.29 -4.27 0.13
CA LEU A 56 9.99 -4.92 0.05
C LEU A 56 9.97 -5.99 -1.04
N VAL A 57 10.38 -5.67 -2.27
CA VAL A 57 10.35 -6.64 -3.39
C VAL A 57 11.35 -7.78 -3.18
N LEU A 58 12.55 -7.49 -2.68
CA LEU A 58 13.54 -8.52 -2.35
C LEU A 58 13.03 -9.44 -1.26
N THR A 59 12.37 -8.89 -0.25
CA THR A 59 11.77 -9.68 0.83
C THR A 59 10.64 -10.54 0.33
N PHE A 60 9.75 -10.04 -0.55
CA PHE A 60 8.73 -10.86 -1.18
C PHE A 60 9.35 -12.05 -1.94
N TRP A 61 10.39 -11.78 -2.72
CA TRP A 61 11.03 -12.83 -3.52
C TRP A 61 11.74 -13.89 -2.66
N LEU A 62 12.49 -13.47 -1.63
CA LEU A 62 13.25 -14.35 -0.74
C LEU A 62 12.37 -15.06 0.29
N ALA A 63 11.49 -14.33 0.97
CA ALA A 63 10.60 -14.88 1.99
C ALA A 63 9.48 -15.74 1.38
N GLY A 64 9.20 -15.62 0.08
CA GLY A 64 8.24 -16.47 -0.62
C GLY A 64 8.53 -17.97 -0.45
N LYS A 65 9.81 -18.37 -0.53
CA LYS A 65 10.20 -19.76 -0.24
C LYS A 65 9.89 -20.15 1.19
N TRP A 66 10.27 -19.30 2.15
CA TRP A 66 10.08 -19.59 3.58
C TRP A 66 8.60 -19.66 3.96
N VAL A 67 7.78 -18.81 3.35
CA VAL A 67 6.33 -18.79 3.60
C VAL A 67 5.64 -20.00 2.98
N LYS A 68 6.10 -20.46 1.80
CA LYS A 68 5.52 -21.62 1.12
C LYS A 68 5.94 -22.95 1.75
N GLU A 69 7.22 -23.10 2.07
CA GLU A 69 7.79 -24.39 2.49
C GLU A 69 7.94 -24.52 4.01
N HIS A 70 8.06 -23.41 4.74
CA HIS A 70 8.38 -23.39 6.17
C HIS A 70 7.32 -22.65 7.00
N ASN A 71 7.61 -22.43 8.29
CA ASN A 71 6.68 -21.81 9.21
C ASN A 71 6.49 -20.29 8.95
N LYS A 72 5.55 -19.96 8.09
CA LYS A 72 5.04 -18.60 7.82
C LYS A 72 4.53 -17.81 9.04
N MET A 73 4.19 -18.46 10.15
CA MET A 73 3.84 -17.74 11.39
C MET A 73 5.06 -17.03 12.00
N ASN A 74 6.26 -17.54 11.80
CA ASN A 74 7.46 -16.85 12.24
C ASN A 74 7.75 -15.65 11.35
N VAL A 75 7.47 -15.76 10.05
CA VAL A 75 7.68 -14.69 9.07
C VAL A 75 6.77 -13.50 9.38
N ILE A 76 5.48 -13.72 9.67
CA ILE A 76 4.56 -12.62 10.07
C ILE A 76 5.02 -11.95 11.37
N ARG A 77 5.46 -12.72 12.37
CA ARG A 77 5.97 -12.20 13.66
C ARG A 77 7.20 -11.33 13.49
N VAL A 78 8.18 -11.80 12.71
CA VAL A 78 9.38 -11.03 12.41
C VAL A 78 9.02 -9.76 11.65
N GLY A 79 8.08 -9.82 10.70
CA GLY A 79 7.55 -8.62 10.04
C GLY A 79 7.04 -7.56 11.02
N ILE A 80 6.15 -7.94 11.94
CA ILE A 80 5.59 -7.04 12.96
C ILE A 80 6.69 -6.52 13.91
N LEU A 81 7.60 -7.39 14.35
CA LEU A 81 8.70 -7.01 15.23
C LEU A 81 9.63 -5.98 14.57
N LEU A 82 10.00 -6.18 13.30
CA LEU A 82 10.84 -5.23 12.57
C LEU A 82 10.16 -3.88 12.37
N SER A 83 8.81 -3.82 12.29
CA SER A 83 8.09 -2.54 12.29
C SER A 83 8.27 -1.82 13.62
N ALA A 84 8.16 -2.53 14.75
CA ALA A 84 8.40 -1.94 16.08
C ALA A 84 9.85 -1.44 16.20
N VAL A 85 10.83 -2.24 15.76
CA VAL A 85 12.25 -1.87 15.77
C VAL A 85 12.50 -0.65 14.89
N PHE A 86 11.87 -0.55 13.71
CA PHE A 86 11.98 0.63 12.85
C PHE A 86 11.58 1.91 13.59
N TYR A 87 10.40 1.94 14.21
CA TYR A 87 9.96 3.13 14.94
C TYR A 87 10.80 3.41 16.19
N LEU A 88 11.30 2.38 16.87
CA LEU A 88 12.25 2.53 17.96
C LEU A 88 13.55 3.21 17.48
N LEU A 89 14.10 2.79 16.35
CA LEU A 89 15.31 3.40 15.78
C LEU A 89 15.07 4.83 15.33
N VAL A 90 13.92 5.12 14.70
CA VAL A 90 13.55 6.50 14.34
C VAL A 90 13.45 7.38 15.58
N LEU A 91 12.84 6.88 16.67
CA LEU A 91 12.76 7.58 17.95
C LEU A 91 14.13 7.83 18.58
N TRP A 92 15.03 6.85 18.49
CA TRP A 92 16.37 6.92 19.06
C TRP A 92 17.30 7.86 18.29
N LEU A 93 17.25 7.81 16.96
CA LEU A 93 18.04 8.67 16.07
C LEU A 93 17.51 10.11 16.01
N ASP A 94 16.21 10.31 16.25
CA ASP A 94 15.53 11.61 16.22
C ASP A 94 15.87 12.39 14.93
N GLN A 95 16.55 13.54 15.03
CA GLN A 95 16.94 14.35 13.86
C GLN A 95 18.00 13.68 12.98
N GLU A 96 18.84 12.79 13.53
CA GLU A 96 19.87 12.08 12.76
C GLU A 96 19.29 11.02 11.82
N ALA A 97 18.00 10.68 11.94
CA ALA A 97 17.33 9.72 11.08
C ALA A 97 17.49 10.04 9.58
N VAL A 98 17.62 11.32 9.21
CA VAL A 98 17.86 11.75 7.81
C VAL A 98 19.20 11.31 7.23
N SER A 99 20.18 10.99 8.09
CA SER A 99 21.47 10.43 7.67
C SER A 99 21.39 8.93 7.42
N TYR A 100 20.35 8.27 7.93
CA TYR A 100 20.17 6.81 7.88
C TYR A 100 18.97 6.38 7.03
N ILE A 101 18.52 7.22 6.08
CA ILE A 101 17.36 6.92 5.21
C ILE A 101 17.48 5.58 4.48
N TRP A 102 18.69 5.18 4.08
CA TRP A 102 18.91 3.91 3.38
C TRP A 102 18.68 2.74 4.32
N PRO A 103 19.43 2.57 5.43
CA PRO A 103 19.17 1.52 6.42
C PRO A 103 17.72 1.51 6.94
N LEU A 104 17.16 2.68 7.26
CA LEU A 104 15.79 2.80 7.77
C LEU A 104 14.75 2.39 6.71
N GLY A 105 14.94 2.81 5.46
CA GLY A 105 14.11 2.40 4.34
C GLY A 105 14.16 0.89 4.12
N LEU A 106 15.36 0.31 4.10
CA LEU A 106 15.54 -1.15 3.95
C LEU A 106 14.83 -1.91 5.08
N LEU A 107 15.01 -1.47 6.33
CA LEU A 107 14.36 -2.08 7.49
C LEU A 107 12.83 -2.04 7.39
N LEU A 108 12.26 -0.88 7.06
CA LEU A 108 10.82 -0.72 6.91
C LEU A 108 10.30 -1.57 5.74
N GLY A 109 11.01 -1.57 4.60
CA GLY A 109 10.66 -2.37 3.43
C GLY A 109 10.65 -3.87 3.73
N THR A 110 11.67 -4.37 4.43
CA THR A 110 11.73 -5.77 4.87
C THR A 110 10.60 -6.10 5.85
N SER A 111 10.32 -5.23 6.81
CA SER A 111 9.22 -5.42 7.74
C SER A 111 7.87 -5.57 7.03
N LEU A 112 7.55 -4.63 6.12
CA LEU A 112 6.33 -4.67 5.32
C LEU A 112 6.30 -5.90 4.42
N GLY A 113 7.42 -6.24 3.77
CA GLY A 113 7.57 -7.39 2.91
C GLY A 113 7.23 -8.70 3.64
N LEU A 114 7.84 -8.93 4.80
CA LEU A 114 7.62 -10.13 5.62
C LEU A 114 6.17 -10.23 6.12
N PHE A 115 5.59 -9.11 6.55
CA PHE A 115 4.20 -9.08 7.00
C PHE A 115 3.25 -9.43 5.85
N TRP A 116 3.31 -8.70 4.73
CA TRP A 116 2.33 -8.81 3.66
C TRP A 116 2.39 -10.14 2.91
N ILE A 117 3.59 -10.67 2.63
CA ILE A 117 3.68 -11.98 1.97
C ILE A 117 3.12 -13.10 2.87
N SER A 118 3.42 -13.06 4.16
CA SER A 118 2.88 -14.03 5.12
C SER A 118 1.38 -13.87 5.28
N PHE A 119 0.89 -12.64 5.43
CA PHE A 119 -0.53 -12.36 5.55
C PHE A 119 -1.31 -12.88 4.34
N ASN A 120 -0.84 -12.59 3.12
CA ASN A 120 -1.49 -13.05 1.89
C ASN A 120 -1.60 -14.58 1.82
N VAL A 121 -0.54 -15.31 2.19
CA VAL A 121 -0.56 -16.78 2.18
C VAL A 121 -1.44 -17.34 3.30
N VAL A 122 -1.36 -16.79 4.51
CA VAL A 122 -2.19 -17.25 5.64
C VAL A 122 -3.67 -16.96 5.38
N TYR A 123 -3.99 -15.81 4.78
CA TYR A 123 -5.32 -15.46 4.33
C TYR A 123 -5.95 -16.55 3.45
N PHE A 124 -5.21 -17.07 2.46
CA PHE A 124 -5.72 -18.13 1.59
C PHE A 124 -5.99 -19.45 2.30
N GLU A 125 -5.31 -19.73 3.40
CA GLU A 125 -5.51 -20.96 4.17
C GLU A 125 -6.61 -20.85 5.22
N VAL A 126 -6.75 -19.70 5.88
CA VAL A 126 -7.80 -19.51 6.89
C VAL A 126 -9.17 -19.24 6.26
N THR A 127 -9.19 -18.76 5.01
CA THR A 127 -10.42 -18.51 4.27
C THR A 127 -10.77 -19.65 3.29
N SER A 128 -12.03 -20.06 3.30
CA SER A 128 -12.66 -20.90 2.27
C SER A 128 -13.37 -20.03 1.23
N ARG A 129 -13.81 -20.62 0.11
CA ARG A 129 -14.60 -19.89 -0.90
C ARG A 129 -15.84 -19.21 -0.28
N ASP A 130 -16.48 -19.85 0.69
CA ASP A 130 -17.74 -19.38 1.28
C ASP A 130 -17.58 -18.25 2.31
N ASN A 131 -16.41 -18.14 2.96
CA ASN A 131 -16.17 -17.13 4.02
C ASN A 131 -15.19 -16.02 3.61
N ARG A 132 -14.54 -16.15 2.44
CA ARG A 132 -13.54 -15.20 1.95
C ARG A 132 -14.10 -13.81 1.72
N ASP A 133 -15.31 -13.71 1.16
CA ASP A 133 -15.96 -12.43 0.93
C ASP A 133 -16.30 -11.72 2.24
N LEU A 134 -16.74 -12.49 3.25
CA LEU A 134 -16.98 -11.97 4.60
C LEU A 134 -15.67 -11.50 5.24
N PHE A 135 -14.59 -12.27 5.13
CA PHE A 135 -13.27 -11.89 5.64
C PHE A 135 -12.78 -10.59 4.99
N ASN A 136 -12.87 -10.49 3.67
CA ASN A 136 -12.48 -9.29 2.93
C ASN A 136 -13.32 -8.07 3.29
N GLY A 137 -14.63 -8.26 3.52
CA GLY A 137 -15.50 -7.20 4.03
C GLY A 137 -15.01 -6.64 5.37
N TRP A 138 -14.58 -7.50 6.29
CA TRP A 138 -13.98 -7.09 7.57
C TRP A 138 -12.59 -6.45 7.41
N VAL A 139 -11.72 -6.97 6.55
CA VAL A 139 -10.42 -6.34 6.25
C VAL A 139 -10.64 -4.91 5.74
N GLY A 140 -11.56 -4.73 4.80
CA GLY A 140 -11.92 -3.41 4.26
C GLY A 140 -12.46 -2.48 5.34
N LEU A 141 -13.40 -2.94 6.15
CA LEU A 141 -13.98 -2.14 7.25
C LEU A 141 -12.94 -1.71 8.28
N ILE A 142 -12.08 -2.64 8.71
CA ILE A 142 -10.98 -2.34 9.65
C ILE A 142 -10.01 -1.35 9.01
N GLY A 143 -9.62 -1.59 7.76
CA GLY A 143 -8.72 -0.70 7.01
C GLY A 143 -9.26 0.72 6.88
N SER A 144 -10.55 0.88 6.57
CA SER A 144 -11.19 2.19 6.48
C SER A 144 -11.31 2.88 7.82
N LEU A 145 -11.74 2.19 8.88
CA LEU A 145 -11.82 2.78 10.22
C LEU A 145 -10.45 3.24 10.70
N VAL A 146 -9.42 2.41 10.51
CA VAL A 146 -8.04 2.75 10.84
C VAL A 146 -7.52 3.92 10.00
N GLY A 147 -7.83 3.95 8.70
CA GLY A 147 -7.43 5.05 7.81
C GLY A 147 -8.09 6.39 8.15
N ILE A 148 -9.27 6.36 8.77
CA ILE A 148 -9.95 7.54 9.31
C ILE A 148 -9.34 7.94 10.66
N VAL A 149 -9.34 7.01 11.61
CA VAL A 149 -9.01 7.29 13.01
C VAL A 149 -7.52 7.52 13.21
N GLY A 150 -6.66 6.72 12.57
CA GLY A 150 -5.21 6.75 12.77
C GLY A 150 -4.60 8.12 12.44
N PRO A 151 -4.65 8.57 11.17
CA PRO A 151 -4.11 9.86 10.76
C PRO A 151 -4.73 11.05 11.50
N TRP A 152 -6.04 11.03 11.75
CA TRP A 152 -6.75 12.11 12.42
C TRP A 152 -6.35 12.22 13.90
N ALA A 153 -6.38 11.12 14.65
CA ALA A 153 -5.97 11.09 16.05
C ALA A 153 -4.48 11.45 16.20
N SER A 154 -3.62 10.89 15.34
CA SER A 154 -2.20 11.23 15.32
C SER A 154 -1.97 12.72 15.02
N GLY A 155 -2.67 13.29 14.04
CA GLY A 155 -2.59 14.71 13.73
C GLY A 155 -2.97 15.60 14.93
N LEU A 156 -4.04 15.25 15.65
CA LEU A 156 -4.44 15.96 16.87
C LEU A 156 -3.39 15.87 17.98
N VAL A 157 -2.90 14.67 18.29
CA VAL A 157 -1.88 14.47 19.33
C VAL A 157 -0.60 15.22 18.98
N ILE A 158 -0.19 15.20 17.71
CA ILE A 158 1.02 15.87 17.27
C ILE A 158 0.88 17.38 17.44
N SER A 159 -0.22 17.97 17.00
CA SER A 159 -0.41 19.43 17.08
C SER A 159 -0.71 19.97 18.47
N LEU A 160 -1.25 19.15 19.39
CA LEU A 160 -1.43 19.54 20.79
C LEU A 160 -0.14 19.44 21.61
N SER A 161 0.87 18.75 21.09
CA SER A 161 2.15 18.56 21.76
C SER A 161 3.14 19.67 21.40
N LYS A 162 4.06 19.99 22.31
CA LYS A 162 5.12 20.96 22.03
C LYS A 162 6.21 20.34 21.15
N ALA A 163 6.59 21.04 20.08
CA ALA A 163 7.70 20.67 19.19
C ALA A 163 7.61 19.19 18.71
N ASN A 164 8.73 18.46 18.72
CA ASN A 164 8.79 17.07 18.25
C ASN A 164 8.21 16.04 19.23
N GLN A 165 7.74 16.46 20.42
CA GLN A 165 7.21 15.54 21.43
C GLN A 165 5.98 14.75 20.92
N GLY A 166 5.16 15.38 20.08
CA GLY A 166 3.98 14.75 19.50
C GLY A 166 4.31 13.55 18.61
N TYR A 167 5.34 13.67 17.77
CA TYR A 167 5.83 12.55 16.95
C TYR A 167 6.35 11.42 17.83
N ARG A 168 7.09 11.76 18.89
CA ARG A 168 7.61 10.77 19.82
C ARG A 168 6.50 9.97 20.51
N ILE A 169 5.44 10.65 20.94
CA ILE A 169 4.26 10.01 21.56
C ILE A 169 3.60 9.04 20.56
N ILE A 170 3.32 9.49 19.34
CA ILE A 170 2.65 8.65 18.34
C ILE A 170 3.51 7.46 17.91
N PHE A 171 4.82 7.64 17.72
CA PHE A 171 5.72 6.53 17.39
C PHE A 171 5.83 5.52 18.54
N MET A 172 5.80 5.98 19.79
CA MET A 172 5.77 5.11 20.97
C MET A 172 4.46 4.32 21.06
N ILE A 173 3.31 4.97 20.82
CA ILE A 173 2.00 4.29 20.76
C ILE A 173 2.02 3.22 19.66
N SER A 174 2.46 3.56 18.44
CA SER A 174 2.60 2.60 17.35
C SER A 174 3.50 1.43 17.71
N MET A 175 4.65 1.68 18.34
CA MET A 175 5.58 0.64 18.80
C MET A 175 4.90 -0.31 19.80
N VAL A 176 4.14 0.22 20.77
CA VAL A 176 3.38 -0.60 21.73
C VAL A 176 2.32 -1.43 21.01
N VAL A 177 1.58 -0.84 20.07
CA VAL A 177 0.56 -1.56 19.27
C VAL A 177 1.20 -2.68 18.44
N TYR A 178 2.36 -2.45 17.82
CA TYR A 178 3.11 -3.54 17.16
C TYR A 178 3.54 -4.61 18.15
N GLY A 179 4.04 -4.25 19.34
CA GLY A 179 4.40 -5.20 20.39
C GLY A 179 3.22 -6.09 20.82
N VAL A 180 2.05 -5.49 21.02
CA VAL A 180 0.80 -6.24 21.25
C VAL A 180 0.48 -7.14 20.05
N GLY A 181 0.64 -6.65 18.82
CA GLY A 181 0.48 -7.44 17.60
C GLY A 181 1.38 -8.67 17.55
N VAL A 182 2.65 -8.55 17.97
CA VAL A 182 3.58 -9.68 18.09
C VAL A 182 3.05 -10.70 19.09
N ILE A 183 2.69 -10.27 20.30
CA ILE A 183 2.16 -11.16 21.36
C ILE A 183 0.91 -11.89 20.87
N VAL A 184 -0.04 -11.16 20.30
CA VAL A 184 -1.30 -11.73 19.79
C VAL A 184 -1.05 -12.73 18.65
N SER A 185 -0.06 -12.49 17.80
CA SER A 185 0.28 -13.39 16.70
C SER A 185 0.87 -14.74 17.16
N PHE A 186 1.28 -14.89 18.43
CA PHE A 186 1.67 -16.19 18.99
C PHE A 186 0.49 -17.16 19.10
N PHE A 187 -0.74 -16.67 19.23
CA PHE A 187 -1.95 -17.49 19.29
C PHE A 187 -2.42 -18.01 17.91
N LEU A 188 -1.78 -17.57 16.82
CA LEU A 188 -2.02 -18.14 15.49
C LEU A 188 -1.42 -19.53 15.41
N LYS A 189 -2.26 -20.52 15.09
CA LYS A 189 -1.87 -21.92 15.03
C LYS A 189 -0.97 -22.17 13.82
N LYS A 190 0.10 -22.95 14.02
CA LYS A 190 0.91 -23.49 12.93
C LYS A 190 0.04 -24.41 12.08
N ARG A 191 0.08 -24.24 10.76
CA ARG A 191 -0.55 -25.14 9.78
C ARG A 191 0.53 -25.81 8.95
N LYS A 192 0.26 -27.01 8.45
CA LYS A 192 1.18 -27.72 7.56
C LYS A 192 1.36 -26.93 6.27
N THR A 193 2.60 -26.82 5.83
CA THR A 193 2.95 -26.26 4.53
C THR A 193 2.81 -27.34 3.46
N GLU A 194 2.19 -26.98 2.34
CA GLU A 194 2.04 -27.86 1.18
C GLU A 194 2.60 -27.16 -0.07
N GLY A 195 3.43 -27.89 -0.82
CA GLY A 195 3.99 -27.43 -2.10
C GLY A 195 5.44 -26.92 -2.03
N THR A 196 6.05 -26.83 -3.21
CA THR A 196 7.45 -26.39 -3.43
C THR A 196 7.49 -25.01 -4.06
N TYR A 197 8.46 -24.18 -3.70
CA TYR A 197 8.62 -22.83 -4.25
C TYR A 197 9.44 -22.80 -5.53
N TYR A 198 8.85 -22.25 -6.59
CA TYR A 198 9.47 -22.13 -7.91
C TYR A 198 10.02 -20.72 -8.16
N TRP A 199 11.29 -20.51 -7.83
CA TRP A 199 12.00 -19.22 -7.96
C TRP A 199 11.87 -18.53 -9.32
N ILE A 200 11.85 -19.32 -10.40
CA ILE A 200 11.88 -18.84 -11.79
C ILE A 200 10.46 -18.64 -12.34
N GLU A 201 9.41 -19.07 -11.63
CA GLU A 201 8.04 -18.99 -12.12
C GLU A 201 7.60 -17.55 -12.50
N PRO A 202 7.91 -16.49 -11.72
CA PRO A 202 7.63 -15.12 -12.14
C PRO A 202 8.22 -14.78 -13.53
N PHE A 203 9.49 -15.14 -13.75
CA PHE A 203 10.17 -14.90 -15.02
C PHE A 203 9.61 -15.76 -16.15
N ARG A 204 9.23 -17.01 -15.86
CA ARG A 204 8.61 -17.93 -16.83
C ARG A 204 7.28 -17.37 -17.34
N GLN A 205 6.44 -16.85 -16.44
CA GLN A 205 5.16 -16.23 -16.81
C GLN A 205 5.34 -15.00 -17.71
N LEU A 206 6.35 -14.19 -17.45
CA LEU A 206 6.65 -13.00 -18.27
C LEU A 206 7.24 -13.36 -19.65
N LYS A 207 8.05 -14.42 -19.72
CA LYS A 207 8.68 -14.89 -20.98
C LYS A 207 7.69 -15.62 -21.88
N ASN A 208 6.71 -16.33 -21.32
CA ASN A 208 5.73 -17.09 -22.09
C ASN A 208 4.78 -16.14 -22.86
N THR A 209 4.85 -16.18 -24.19
CA THR A 209 4.06 -15.31 -25.07
C THR A 209 2.55 -15.53 -24.96
N ALA A 210 2.11 -16.73 -24.59
CA ALA A 210 0.71 -17.09 -24.38
C ALA A 210 0.20 -16.76 -22.97
N SER A 211 1.08 -16.34 -22.05
CA SER A 211 0.64 -16.05 -20.68
C SER A 211 -0.16 -14.75 -20.61
N PRO A 212 -1.33 -14.74 -19.94
CA PRO A 212 -2.10 -13.52 -19.70
C PRO A 212 -1.33 -12.50 -18.85
N TRP A 213 -0.28 -12.94 -18.14
CA TRP A 213 0.61 -12.07 -17.37
C TRP A 213 1.35 -11.03 -18.22
N ARG A 214 1.47 -11.24 -19.54
CA ARG A 214 2.01 -10.22 -20.46
C ARG A 214 1.14 -8.97 -20.60
N HIS A 215 -0.13 -9.06 -20.21
CA HIS A 215 -1.03 -7.91 -20.12
C HIS A 215 -1.14 -7.40 -18.68
N ALA A 216 -1.15 -8.29 -17.69
CA ALA A 216 -1.21 -7.91 -16.28
C ALA A 216 0.05 -7.17 -15.80
N ALA A 217 1.24 -7.63 -16.19
CA ALA A 217 2.51 -7.07 -15.74
C ALA A 217 2.71 -5.59 -16.12
N PRO A 218 2.56 -5.16 -17.40
CA PRO A 218 2.63 -3.74 -17.72
C PRO A 218 1.50 -2.94 -17.08
N ALA A 219 0.28 -3.50 -16.95
CA ALA A 219 -0.80 -2.82 -16.25
C ALA A 219 -0.43 -2.52 -14.79
N LEU A 220 0.13 -3.49 -14.07
CA LEU A 220 0.62 -3.33 -12.70
C LEU A 220 1.79 -2.35 -12.61
N ALA A 221 2.72 -2.38 -13.57
CA ALA A 221 3.84 -1.43 -13.59
C ALA A 221 3.35 0.02 -13.77
N PHE A 222 2.44 0.28 -14.71
CA PHE A 222 1.86 1.62 -14.87
C PHE A 222 1.02 2.06 -13.67
N GLN A 223 0.31 1.13 -13.00
CA GLN A 223 -0.33 1.43 -11.73
C GLN A 223 0.69 1.87 -10.67
N GLY A 224 1.82 1.14 -10.59
CA GLY A 224 2.88 1.40 -9.63
C GLY A 224 3.51 2.79 -9.79
N ILE A 225 3.64 3.29 -11.02
CA ILE A 225 4.24 4.61 -11.29
C ILE A 225 3.55 5.73 -10.50
N ARG A 226 2.21 5.81 -10.56
CA ARG A 226 1.45 6.78 -9.75
C ARG A 226 1.61 6.50 -8.26
N GLU A 227 1.43 5.25 -7.85
CA GLU A 227 1.48 4.88 -6.42
C GLU A 227 2.82 5.25 -5.77
N GLY A 228 3.94 5.04 -6.48
CA GLY A 228 5.27 5.32 -5.95
C GLY A 228 5.43 6.78 -5.53
N VAL A 229 5.10 7.71 -6.41
CA VAL A 229 5.27 9.15 -6.15
C VAL A 229 4.14 9.69 -5.27
N PHE A 230 2.89 9.34 -5.56
CA PHE A 230 1.75 9.90 -4.82
C PHE A 230 1.70 9.44 -3.36
N SER A 231 2.31 8.30 -3.02
CA SER A 231 2.36 7.78 -1.65
C SER A 231 2.99 8.75 -0.65
N PHE A 232 4.00 9.53 -1.06
CA PHE A 232 4.64 10.52 -0.21
C PHE A 232 4.38 11.97 -0.65
N SER A 233 4.33 12.26 -1.96
CA SER A 233 4.24 13.63 -2.46
C SER A 233 2.93 14.32 -2.07
N VAL A 234 1.78 13.63 -2.15
CA VAL A 234 0.47 14.22 -1.79
C VAL A 234 0.45 14.55 -0.30
N ASN A 235 0.91 13.62 0.53
CA ASN A 235 0.99 13.78 1.98
C ASN A 235 1.87 15.00 2.35
N LEU A 236 3.09 15.06 1.80
CA LEU A 236 4.00 16.18 2.04
C LEU A 236 3.44 17.50 1.53
N LEU A 237 2.81 17.53 0.35
CA LEU A 237 2.22 18.75 -0.18
C LEU A 237 1.10 19.29 0.71
N VAL A 238 0.27 18.42 1.28
CA VAL A 238 -0.77 18.83 2.23
C VAL A 238 -0.14 19.44 3.48
N TYR A 239 0.92 18.82 4.01
CA TYR A 239 1.65 19.39 5.13
C TYR A 239 2.33 20.73 4.77
N ILE A 240 3.04 20.81 3.65
CA ILE A 240 3.75 22.03 3.22
C ILE A 240 2.77 23.18 2.97
N ALA A 241 1.61 22.90 2.37
CA ALA A 241 0.59 23.92 2.08
C ALA A 241 -0.11 24.46 3.34
N THR A 242 -0.05 23.74 4.46
CA THR A 242 -0.78 24.11 5.69
C THR A 242 0.11 24.39 6.88
N THR A 243 1.32 23.83 6.89
CA THR A 243 2.25 23.77 8.02
C THR A 243 1.60 23.24 9.31
N GLN A 244 0.53 22.45 9.18
CA GLN A 244 -0.30 21.98 10.29
C GLN A 244 -0.57 20.47 10.18
N GLU A 245 -0.12 19.69 11.16
CA GLU A 245 -0.31 18.25 11.22
C GLU A 245 -1.80 17.88 11.38
N VAL A 246 -2.60 18.69 12.10
CA VAL A 246 -4.07 18.52 12.16
C VAL A 246 -4.69 18.58 10.77
N LYS A 247 -4.25 19.49 9.88
CA LYS A 247 -4.83 19.62 8.53
C LYS A 247 -4.52 18.39 7.68
N LEU A 248 -3.33 17.81 7.84
CA LEU A 248 -3.01 16.52 7.22
C LEU A 248 -3.90 15.39 7.77
N GLY A 249 -4.12 15.34 9.09
CA GLY A 249 -5.05 14.40 9.70
C GLY A 249 -6.50 14.55 9.18
N GLN A 250 -6.98 15.80 9.06
CA GLN A 250 -8.29 16.13 8.48
C GLN A 250 -8.39 15.72 7.01
N PHE A 251 -7.34 15.94 6.22
CA PHE A 251 -7.27 15.48 4.84
C PHE A 251 -7.49 13.97 4.73
N TYR A 252 -6.80 13.18 5.54
CA TYR A 252 -6.99 11.72 5.58
C TYR A 252 -8.37 11.32 6.10
N LEU A 253 -8.94 12.05 7.06
CA LEU A 253 -10.30 11.82 7.54
C LEU A 253 -11.32 11.99 6.40
N TYR A 254 -11.29 13.11 5.69
CA TYR A 254 -12.25 13.38 4.61
C TYR A 254 -12.10 12.41 3.45
N THR A 255 -10.86 12.18 3.01
CA THR A 255 -10.59 11.24 1.92
C THR A 255 -10.94 9.81 2.28
N SER A 256 -10.67 9.36 3.51
CA SER A 256 -11.00 7.99 3.93
C SER A 256 -12.51 7.78 4.14
N LEU A 257 -13.25 8.80 4.60
CA LEU A 257 -14.72 8.74 4.68
C LEU A 257 -15.34 8.62 3.28
N VAL A 258 -14.88 9.42 2.32
CA VAL A 258 -15.35 9.35 0.93
C VAL A 258 -14.98 8.00 0.31
N ALA A 259 -13.76 7.52 0.55
CA ALA A 259 -13.32 6.21 0.07
C ALA A 259 -14.21 5.09 0.65
N LEU A 260 -14.51 5.11 1.95
CA LEU A 260 -15.39 4.12 2.61
C LEU A 260 -16.76 4.05 1.92
N VAL A 261 -17.38 5.21 1.69
CA VAL A 261 -18.68 5.31 1.02
C VAL A 261 -18.59 4.80 -0.42
N SER A 262 -17.56 5.21 -1.16
CA SER A 262 -17.35 4.76 -2.55
C SER A 262 -17.11 3.25 -2.63
N TYR A 263 -16.21 2.69 -1.82
CA TYR A 263 -15.96 1.25 -1.75
C TYR A 263 -17.22 0.46 -1.37
N HIS A 264 -18.07 0.98 -0.48
CA HIS A 264 -19.34 0.34 -0.14
C HIS A 264 -20.27 0.24 -1.36
N PHE A 265 -20.45 1.34 -2.09
CA PHE A 265 -21.34 1.36 -3.25
C PHE A 265 -20.79 0.56 -4.44
N VAL A 266 -19.50 0.70 -4.74
CA VAL A 266 -18.85 -0.08 -5.80
C VAL A 266 -18.86 -1.56 -5.43
N GLY A 267 -18.48 -1.93 -4.20
CA GLY A 267 -18.52 -3.33 -3.76
C GLY A 267 -19.92 -3.97 -3.84
N LYS A 268 -20.99 -3.20 -3.59
CA LYS A 268 -22.37 -3.70 -3.60
C LYS A 268 -22.98 -3.79 -5.00
N TRP A 269 -22.66 -2.86 -5.91
CA TRP A 269 -23.38 -2.71 -7.18
C TRP A 269 -22.53 -2.96 -8.42
N TYR A 270 -21.21 -3.04 -8.30
CA TYR A 270 -20.32 -3.16 -9.43
C TYR A 270 -20.22 -4.60 -9.93
N LYS A 271 -20.98 -4.90 -10.99
CA LYS A 271 -21.01 -6.23 -11.62
C LYS A 271 -19.79 -6.46 -12.51
N PRO A 272 -19.35 -7.71 -12.72
CA PRO A 272 -18.27 -8.06 -13.65
C PRO A 272 -18.42 -7.43 -15.05
N SER A 273 -19.66 -7.37 -15.58
CA SER A 273 -19.98 -6.79 -16.89
C SER A 273 -19.62 -5.30 -17.03
N HIS A 274 -19.51 -4.57 -15.92
CA HIS A 274 -19.17 -3.15 -15.93
C HIS A 274 -17.68 -2.89 -15.71
N ARG A 275 -16.86 -3.94 -15.44
CA ARG A 275 -15.44 -3.78 -15.12
C ARG A 275 -14.68 -3.03 -16.22
N TYR A 276 -15.02 -3.24 -17.49
CA TYR A 276 -14.35 -2.58 -18.60
C TYR A 276 -14.55 -1.05 -18.58
N TYR A 277 -15.81 -0.60 -18.60
CA TYR A 277 -16.16 0.81 -18.64
C TYR A 277 -15.87 1.51 -17.31
N GLY A 278 -16.14 0.85 -16.18
CA GLY A 278 -15.89 1.46 -14.88
C GLY A 278 -14.39 1.64 -14.61
N SER A 279 -13.52 0.69 -15.01
CA SER A 279 -12.07 0.89 -14.90
C SER A 279 -11.56 2.00 -15.81
N LEU A 280 -12.14 2.19 -17.00
CA LEU A 280 -11.82 3.30 -17.89
C LEU A 280 -12.20 4.64 -17.25
N ILE A 281 -13.44 4.77 -16.79
CA ILE A 281 -13.96 5.98 -16.13
C ILE A 281 -13.10 6.31 -14.91
N GLY A 282 -12.80 5.31 -14.08
CA GLY A 282 -11.92 5.46 -12.93
C GLY A 282 -10.53 5.97 -13.33
N ALA A 283 -9.88 5.34 -14.31
CA ALA A 283 -8.56 5.73 -14.79
C ALA A 283 -8.53 7.18 -15.34
N VAL A 284 -9.53 7.55 -16.16
CA VAL A 284 -9.62 8.89 -16.76
C VAL A 284 -9.89 9.95 -15.69
N LEU A 285 -10.87 9.72 -14.80
CA LEU A 285 -11.22 10.70 -13.76
C LEU A 285 -10.07 10.88 -12.75
N LEU A 286 -9.39 9.80 -12.34
CA LEU A 286 -8.19 9.89 -11.49
C LEU A 286 -7.06 10.71 -12.12
N SER A 287 -6.96 10.69 -13.45
CA SER A 287 -5.97 11.47 -14.19
C SER A 287 -6.39 12.94 -14.28
N LEU A 288 -7.63 13.20 -14.68
CA LEU A 288 -8.19 14.56 -14.79
C LEU A 288 -8.21 15.30 -13.45
N LEU A 289 -8.41 14.58 -12.35
CA LEU A 289 -8.37 15.14 -10.99
C LEU A 289 -7.00 15.66 -10.56
N THR A 290 -5.94 15.41 -11.33
CA THR A 290 -4.63 16.03 -11.08
C THR A 290 -4.50 17.41 -11.71
N LEU A 291 -5.31 17.74 -12.73
CA LEU A 291 -5.28 19.03 -13.43
C LEU A 291 -5.52 20.25 -12.52
N PRO A 292 -6.41 20.21 -11.49
CA PRO A 292 -6.55 21.29 -10.52
C PRO A 292 -5.23 21.81 -9.94
N LEU A 293 -4.22 20.94 -9.81
CA LEU A 293 -2.90 21.30 -9.27
C LEU A 293 -2.18 22.35 -10.14
N LEU A 294 -2.47 22.41 -11.46
CA LEU A 294 -1.85 23.35 -12.39
C LEU A 294 -2.21 24.82 -12.12
N TRP A 295 -3.37 25.07 -11.51
CA TRP A 295 -3.80 26.44 -11.18
C TRP A 295 -3.15 26.93 -9.89
N SER A 296 -3.25 26.14 -8.81
CA SER A 296 -2.62 26.49 -7.52
C SER A 296 -2.48 25.27 -6.63
N VAL A 297 -1.32 25.13 -5.98
CA VAL A 297 -1.07 24.09 -4.98
C VAL A 297 -1.33 24.69 -3.60
N ASN A 298 -2.59 24.60 -3.15
CA ASN A 298 -3.01 24.97 -1.80
C ASN A 298 -3.86 23.85 -1.18
N TYR A 299 -4.19 23.98 0.10
CA TYR A 299 -4.95 22.96 0.83
C TYR A 299 -6.30 22.62 0.17
N SER A 300 -7.03 23.62 -0.33
CA SER A 300 -8.33 23.41 -0.98
C SER A 300 -8.20 22.61 -2.27
N THR A 301 -7.23 22.95 -3.12
CA THR A 301 -6.96 22.18 -4.35
C THR A 301 -6.56 20.75 -4.02
N LEU A 302 -5.65 20.55 -3.06
CA LEU A 302 -5.22 19.22 -2.63
C LEU A 302 -6.39 18.41 -2.08
N LEU A 303 -7.30 19.04 -1.33
CA LEU A 303 -8.51 18.38 -0.81
C LEU A 303 -9.45 17.95 -1.94
N ILE A 304 -9.64 18.78 -2.97
CA ILE A 304 -10.41 18.40 -4.18
C ILE A 304 -9.78 17.19 -4.86
N VAL A 305 -8.45 17.23 -5.08
CA VAL A 305 -7.72 16.10 -5.69
C VAL A 305 -7.84 14.84 -4.84
N GLY A 306 -7.69 14.96 -3.52
CA GLY A 306 -7.77 13.85 -2.57
C GLY A 306 -9.16 13.23 -2.49
N ILE A 307 -10.21 14.05 -2.31
CA ILE A 307 -11.60 13.60 -2.23
C ILE A 307 -12.04 12.99 -3.56
N GLY A 308 -11.73 13.66 -4.67
CA GLY A 308 -12.00 13.12 -6.00
C GLY A 308 -11.28 11.79 -6.21
N SER A 309 -10.01 11.70 -5.81
CA SER A 309 -9.24 10.45 -5.93
C SER A 309 -9.90 9.35 -5.10
N ALA A 310 -10.26 9.63 -3.85
CA ALA A 310 -10.96 8.69 -2.98
C ALA A 310 -12.30 8.20 -3.55
N LEU A 311 -13.04 9.08 -4.23
CA LEU A 311 -14.31 8.74 -4.87
C LEU A 311 -14.13 7.78 -6.06
N PHE A 312 -13.13 8.01 -6.91
CA PHE A 312 -12.97 7.24 -8.15
C PHE A 312 -11.92 6.11 -8.09
N MET A 313 -11.08 6.07 -7.06
CA MET A 313 -10.09 5.01 -6.89
C MET A 313 -10.69 3.58 -6.91
N PRO A 314 -11.84 3.31 -6.26
CA PRO A 314 -12.43 1.97 -6.25
C PRO A 314 -12.82 1.49 -7.65
N PHE A 315 -13.28 2.38 -8.53
CA PHE A 315 -13.64 2.06 -9.91
C PHE A 315 -12.44 1.59 -10.73
N TYR A 316 -11.23 2.05 -10.39
CA TYR A 316 -9.98 1.68 -11.03
C TYR A 316 -9.30 0.48 -10.35
N ILE A 317 -9.11 0.53 -9.03
CA ILE A 317 -8.37 -0.48 -8.27
C ILE A 317 -9.11 -1.82 -8.23
N LEU A 318 -10.44 -1.83 -8.05
CA LEU A 318 -11.15 -3.10 -7.87
C LEU A 318 -11.07 -3.99 -9.12
N PRO A 319 -11.33 -3.48 -10.35
CA PRO A 319 -11.10 -4.26 -11.57
C PRO A 319 -9.65 -4.72 -11.72
N MET A 320 -8.67 -3.84 -11.43
CA MET A 320 -7.24 -4.18 -11.47
C MET A 320 -6.92 -5.37 -10.57
N ILE A 321 -7.34 -5.31 -9.31
CA ILE A 321 -7.14 -6.40 -8.34
C ILE A 321 -7.88 -7.65 -8.82
N SER A 322 -9.18 -7.56 -9.10
CA SER A 322 -9.97 -8.75 -9.44
C SER A 322 -9.42 -9.46 -10.67
N SER A 323 -9.08 -8.74 -11.74
CA SER A 323 -8.57 -9.35 -12.96
C SER A 323 -7.23 -10.05 -12.74
N VAL A 324 -6.34 -9.48 -11.92
CA VAL A 324 -5.04 -10.12 -11.62
C VAL A 324 -5.21 -11.34 -10.71
N PHE A 325 -6.11 -11.29 -9.73
CA PHE A 325 -6.39 -12.44 -8.87
C PHE A 325 -7.12 -13.56 -9.62
N ASP A 326 -8.00 -13.22 -10.57
CA ASP A 326 -8.68 -14.18 -11.44
C ASP A 326 -7.65 -15.00 -12.25
N LEU A 327 -6.54 -14.38 -12.70
CA LEU A 327 -5.43 -15.10 -13.37
C LEU A 327 -4.75 -16.15 -12.49
N MET A 328 -4.74 -15.97 -11.17
CA MET A 328 -4.16 -16.92 -10.21
C MET A 328 -5.08 -18.10 -9.90
N GLY A 329 -6.30 -18.11 -10.46
CA GLY A 329 -7.33 -19.12 -10.23
C GLY A 329 -7.78 -19.87 -11.49
N THR A 330 -7.12 -19.67 -12.63
CA THR A 330 -7.54 -20.22 -13.94
C THR A 330 -7.32 -21.72 -14.11
N SER A 331 -6.32 -22.30 -13.43
CA SER A 331 -6.02 -23.74 -13.49
C SER A 331 -5.41 -24.24 -12.18
N ASP A 332 -5.49 -25.55 -11.93
CA ASP A 332 -4.88 -26.18 -10.75
C ASP A 332 -3.36 -25.93 -10.68
N GLU A 333 -2.69 -25.84 -11.84
CA GLU A 333 -1.28 -25.45 -11.91
C GLU A 333 -1.07 -24.03 -11.34
N MET A 334 -1.88 -23.05 -11.78
CA MET A 334 -1.77 -21.67 -11.26
C MET A 334 -2.11 -21.58 -9.77
N VAL A 335 -3.08 -22.39 -9.33
CA VAL A 335 -3.46 -22.49 -7.91
C VAL A 335 -2.28 -22.99 -7.05
N SER A 336 -1.57 -24.02 -7.53
CA SER A 336 -0.38 -24.56 -6.84
C SER A 336 0.79 -23.56 -6.76
N LYS A 337 0.80 -22.56 -7.64
CA LYS A 337 1.85 -21.53 -7.78
C LYS A 337 1.41 -20.15 -7.29
N ARG A 338 0.32 -20.05 -6.51
CA ARG A 338 -0.23 -18.77 -6.05
C ARG A 338 0.80 -17.89 -5.31
N VAL A 339 1.68 -18.48 -4.51
CA VAL A 339 2.71 -17.71 -3.80
C VAL A 339 3.64 -17.01 -4.79
N GLU A 340 4.11 -17.73 -5.80
CA GLU A 340 4.97 -17.22 -6.86
C GLU A 340 4.26 -16.17 -7.71
N LEU A 341 2.97 -16.35 -8.00
CA LEU A 341 2.17 -15.38 -8.74
C LEU A 341 1.92 -14.10 -7.93
N VAL A 342 1.74 -14.20 -6.60
CA VAL A 342 1.69 -13.04 -5.70
C VAL A 342 3.03 -12.30 -5.70
N VAL A 343 4.15 -13.02 -5.69
CA VAL A 343 5.49 -12.43 -5.83
C VAL A 343 5.64 -11.73 -7.19
N LEU A 344 5.22 -12.36 -8.29
CA LEU A 344 5.23 -11.75 -9.62
C LEU A 344 4.43 -10.44 -9.65
N ARG A 345 3.21 -10.45 -9.10
CA ARG A 345 2.36 -9.25 -9.00
C ARG A 345 3.11 -8.12 -8.27
N GLU A 346 3.71 -8.42 -7.13
CA GLU A 346 4.39 -7.40 -6.32
C GLU A 346 5.68 -6.91 -7.01
N ILE A 347 6.41 -7.77 -7.72
CA ILE A 347 7.56 -7.38 -8.55
C ILE A 347 7.12 -6.36 -9.62
N CYS A 348 6.06 -6.66 -10.38
CA CYS A 348 5.58 -5.77 -11.43
C CYS A 348 5.11 -4.42 -10.88
N LEU A 349 4.34 -4.43 -9.78
CA LEU A 349 3.85 -3.22 -9.13
C LEU A 349 5.00 -2.37 -8.57
N THR A 350 5.94 -3.01 -7.89
CA THR A 350 7.08 -2.34 -7.26
C THR A 350 8.08 -1.80 -8.29
N ALA A 351 8.29 -2.50 -9.40
CA ALA A 351 9.08 -1.98 -10.52
C ALA A 351 8.49 -0.66 -11.05
N GLY A 352 7.16 -0.58 -11.16
CA GLY A 352 6.44 0.65 -11.46
C GLY A 352 6.67 1.76 -10.44
N ARG A 353 6.55 1.45 -9.14
CA ARG A 353 6.78 2.41 -8.04
C ARG A 353 8.20 2.96 -8.07
N ILE A 354 9.20 2.09 -8.22
CA ILE A 354 10.60 2.47 -8.34
C ILE A 354 10.81 3.36 -9.56
N ALA A 355 10.29 2.98 -10.73
CA ALA A 355 10.40 3.79 -11.94
C ALA A 355 9.77 5.19 -11.76
N GLY A 356 8.57 5.28 -11.19
CA GLY A 356 7.91 6.55 -10.91
C GLY A 356 8.73 7.46 -9.99
N VAL A 357 9.27 6.90 -8.90
CA VAL A 357 10.09 7.66 -7.94
C VAL A 357 11.46 8.05 -8.54
N LEU A 358 12.09 7.19 -9.35
CA LEU A 358 13.32 7.53 -10.06
C LEU A 358 13.11 8.65 -11.08
N ILE A 359 12.00 8.62 -11.85
CA ILE A 359 11.63 9.73 -12.73
C ILE A 359 11.46 11.01 -11.91
N PHE A 360 10.82 10.92 -10.74
CA PHE A 360 10.63 12.06 -9.86
C PHE A 360 11.94 12.66 -9.34
N ILE A 361 12.84 11.82 -8.86
CA ILE A 361 14.18 12.23 -8.41
C ILE A 361 14.97 12.85 -9.56
N LEU A 362 14.99 12.19 -10.72
CA LEU A 362 15.74 12.67 -11.89
C LEU A 362 15.27 14.06 -12.32
N VAL A 363 13.95 14.27 -12.45
CA VAL A 363 13.39 15.55 -12.86
C VAL A 363 13.68 16.66 -11.84
N LEU A 364 13.53 16.39 -10.55
CA LEU A 364 13.84 17.38 -9.51
C LEU A 364 15.34 17.67 -9.37
N SER A 365 16.21 16.69 -9.66
CA SER A 365 17.66 16.92 -9.64
C SER A 365 18.14 17.90 -10.72
N ILE A 366 17.35 18.07 -11.80
CA ILE A 366 17.64 19.01 -12.89
C ILE A 366 16.94 20.36 -12.65
N HIS A 367 15.65 20.32 -12.26
CA HIS A 367 14.83 21.52 -12.07
C HIS A 367 14.00 21.43 -10.78
N ASP A 368 14.55 21.93 -9.68
CA ASP A 368 13.84 22.00 -8.40
C ASP A 368 12.96 23.28 -8.34
N SER A 369 11.77 23.20 -8.93
CA SER A 369 10.77 24.27 -8.84
C SER A 369 9.38 23.72 -8.54
N SER A 370 8.56 24.51 -7.84
CA SER A 370 7.17 24.16 -7.53
C SER A 370 6.34 23.83 -8.79
N LYS A 371 6.60 24.54 -9.90
CA LYS A 371 5.97 24.27 -11.20
C LYS A 371 6.42 22.92 -11.77
N THR A 372 7.71 22.58 -11.69
CA THR A 372 8.24 21.29 -12.14
C THR A 372 7.55 20.16 -11.40
N MET A 373 7.47 20.25 -10.07
CA MET A 373 6.85 19.22 -9.25
C MET A 373 5.35 19.05 -9.58
N THR A 374 4.64 20.16 -9.78
CA THR A 374 3.22 20.16 -10.16
C THR A 374 3.01 19.46 -11.50
N TRP A 375 3.76 19.84 -12.53
CA TRP A 375 3.68 19.21 -13.86
C TRP A 375 4.00 17.72 -13.81
N LEU A 376 5.02 17.35 -13.06
CA LEU A 376 5.40 15.97 -12.87
C LEU A 376 4.29 15.16 -12.21
N MET A 377 3.64 15.69 -11.17
CA MET A 377 2.50 15.03 -10.54
C MET A 377 1.33 14.84 -11.50
N VAL A 378 1.06 15.82 -12.38
CA VAL A 378 0.04 15.68 -13.42
C VAL A 378 0.43 14.56 -14.39
N ILE A 379 1.65 14.60 -14.96
CA ILE A 379 2.13 13.60 -15.93
C ILE A 379 2.06 12.18 -15.35
N LEU A 380 2.63 11.96 -14.17
CA LEU A 380 2.58 10.67 -13.49
C LEU A 380 1.14 10.30 -13.07
N GLY A 381 0.31 11.31 -12.85
CA GLY A 381 -1.11 11.22 -12.58
C GLY A 381 -1.91 10.54 -13.70
N PHE A 382 -1.44 10.60 -14.95
CA PHE A 382 -2.04 9.94 -16.12
C PHE A 382 -1.66 8.45 -16.28
N SER A 383 -0.73 7.94 -15.48
CA SER A 383 -0.34 6.52 -15.55
C SER A 383 -1.49 5.50 -15.33
N PRO A 384 -2.58 5.78 -14.59
CA PRO A 384 -3.75 4.88 -14.54
C PRO A 384 -4.40 4.64 -15.90
N VAL A 385 -4.38 5.62 -16.82
CA VAL A 385 -4.89 5.45 -18.19
C VAL A 385 -4.02 4.46 -18.95
N LEU A 386 -2.70 4.56 -18.83
CA LEU A 386 -1.77 3.60 -19.42
C LEU A 386 -1.98 2.21 -18.82
N SER A 387 -2.14 2.12 -17.49
CA SER A 387 -2.46 0.85 -16.82
C SER A 387 -3.73 0.22 -17.38
N TRP A 388 -4.80 1.00 -17.54
CA TRP A 388 -6.05 0.54 -18.13
C TRP A 388 -5.87 0.05 -19.59
N LEU A 389 -5.06 0.72 -20.41
CA LEU A 389 -4.83 0.29 -21.81
C LEU A 389 -4.29 -1.13 -21.93
N PHE A 390 -3.49 -1.57 -20.95
CA PHE A 390 -3.01 -2.96 -20.88
C PHE A 390 -4.03 -3.87 -20.21
N LEU A 391 -4.66 -3.42 -19.12
CA LEU A 391 -5.67 -4.18 -18.39
C LEU A 391 -6.87 -4.54 -19.26
N ARG A 392 -7.30 -3.64 -20.17
CA ARG A 392 -8.54 -3.77 -20.95
C ARG A 392 -8.70 -5.10 -21.71
N LYS A 393 -7.59 -5.78 -22.02
CA LYS A 393 -7.58 -7.10 -22.66
C LYS A 393 -8.03 -8.23 -21.71
N LEU A 394 -7.83 -8.05 -20.41
CA LEU A 394 -8.20 -8.99 -19.35
C LEU A 394 -9.62 -8.78 -18.83
N VAL A 395 -10.21 -7.60 -19.08
CA VAL A 395 -11.52 -7.20 -18.53
C VAL A 395 -12.66 -7.28 -19.56
N ARG A 396 -12.33 -7.51 -20.83
CA ARG A 396 -13.32 -7.73 -21.91
C ARG A 396 -13.88 -9.15 -21.95
N ILE A 397 -13.34 -10.05 -21.12
CA ILE A 397 -13.68 -11.48 -21.07
C ILE A 397 -14.92 -11.68 -20.20
#